data_AF-A0A271J3V0-F1
#
_entry.id   AF-A0A271J3V0-F1
#
_cell.length_a   1.000
_cell.length_b   1.000
_cell.length_c   1.000
_cell.angle_alpha   90.00
_cell.angle_beta   90.00
_cell.angle_gamma   90.00
#
_symmetry.space_group_name_H-M   'P 1'
#
loop_
_entity.id
_entity.type
_entity.pdbx_description
1 polymer ?
#
loop_
_entity_poly.entity_id
_entity_poly.type
_entity_poly.pdbx_seq_one_letter_code
_entity_poly.pdbx_strand_id
1 'polypeptide(L)'
;MVRLSILCLLLLAACRPAPSGLTPHEAALAHLDALRAGDADRALALLDEAAEAGHLEALHILAHAHGRGYLQTPYDSVQKSTSHLPIFSTRWEAGRALRRFERALRDSVRAGSVEAQFLVADRLLGTRRIPGARDEVDPDSARALYHTLAARDADPLRLAFLANRLGDDEAYLAHLDDAAEAGDPNACVFRYWRRRDRDARFSAAGVAREIDALEACRARALEAHHDAEMFTSGERVVGDLAAQAREGNAEATATLDSLRATGVFDRHPRLAPLADAGVPG
;
A
#
# COMPACT_ATOMS: atom_id res chain seq x y z
N MET A 1 39.95 17.20 33.57
CA MET A 1 38.51 16.90 33.56
C MET A 1 37.98 16.50 32.17
N VAL A 2 38.78 15.84 31.31
CA VAL A 2 38.38 15.47 29.93
C VAL A 2 38.01 13.98 29.79
N ARG A 3 38.43 13.14 30.75
CA ARG A 3 38.25 11.68 30.68
C ARG A 3 36.85 11.18 31.08
N LEU A 4 36.09 11.93 31.89
CA LEU A 4 34.73 11.54 32.28
C LEU A 4 33.71 11.77 31.14
N SER A 5 33.88 12.83 30.35
CA SER A 5 32.95 13.18 29.27
C SER A 5 33.00 12.19 28.10
N ILE A 6 34.17 11.61 27.82
CA ILE A 6 34.34 10.57 26.78
C ILE A 6 33.70 9.24 27.24
N LEU A 7 33.82 8.91 28.53
CA LEU A 7 33.21 7.70 29.08
C LEU A 7 31.67 7.76 29.06
N CYS A 8 31.08 8.93 29.35
CA CYS A 8 29.64 9.15 29.25
C CYS A 8 29.12 9.06 27.81
N LEU A 9 29.89 9.52 26.81
CA LEU A 9 29.53 9.39 25.39
C LEU A 9 29.56 7.92 24.91
N LEU A 10 30.50 7.12 25.42
CA LEU A 10 30.58 5.68 25.13
C LEU A 10 29.49 4.87 25.83
N LEU A 11 29.11 5.24 27.06
CA LEU A 11 28.00 4.60 27.80
C LEU A 11 26.63 4.92 27.18
N LEU A 12 26.45 6.10 26.58
CA LEU A 12 25.23 6.43 25.84
C LEU A 12 25.13 5.71 24.49
N ALA A 13 26.27 5.37 23.86
CA ALA A 13 26.30 4.53 22.66
C ALA A 13 25.93 3.06 22.94
N ALA A 14 26.11 2.59 24.18
CA ALA A 14 25.76 1.23 24.62
C ALA A 14 24.27 1.06 24.99
N CYS A 15 23.48 2.14 25.03
CA CYS A 15 22.02 2.09 25.23
C CYS A 15 21.25 2.10 23.89
N ARG A 16 21.89 1.72 22.78
CA ARG A 16 21.14 1.41 21.57
C ARG A 16 20.50 0.03 21.72
N PRO A 17 19.21 -0.13 21.37
CA PRO A 17 18.63 -1.47 21.30
C PRO A 17 19.50 -2.34 20.39
N ALA A 18 19.68 -3.60 20.77
CA ALA A 18 20.41 -4.55 19.94
C ALA A 18 19.77 -4.60 18.55
N PRO A 19 20.55 -4.62 17.46
CA PRO A 19 20.01 -4.75 16.11
C PRO A 19 19.15 -6.00 16.04
N SER A 20 18.03 -5.93 15.31
CA SER A 20 17.05 -7.01 15.27
C SER A 20 17.58 -8.28 14.60
N GLY A 21 18.75 -8.21 13.98
CA GLY A 21 19.37 -9.29 13.22
C GLY A 21 18.76 -9.45 11.82
N LEU A 22 17.79 -8.60 11.46
CA LEU A 22 17.15 -8.55 10.16
C LEU A 22 18.02 -7.77 9.16
N THR A 23 17.91 -8.12 7.88
CA THR A 23 18.41 -7.24 6.82
C THR A 23 17.61 -5.93 6.78
N PRO A 24 18.13 -4.84 6.20
CA PRO A 24 17.41 -3.57 6.12
C PRO A 24 16.04 -3.68 5.42
N HIS A 25 15.96 -4.54 4.41
CA HIS A 25 14.71 -4.81 3.71
C HIS A 25 13.73 -5.60 4.58
N GLU A 26 14.19 -6.63 5.29
CA GLU A 26 13.34 -7.39 6.22
C GLU A 26 12.87 -6.53 7.41
N ALA A 27 13.71 -5.66 7.96
CA ALA A 27 13.30 -4.69 8.97
C ALA A 27 12.25 -3.72 8.42
N ALA A 28 12.43 -3.24 7.18
CA ALA A 28 11.45 -2.42 6.48
C ALA A 28 10.15 -3.17 6.13
N LEU A 29 10.11 -4.50 6.11
CA LEU A 29 8.87 -5.27 5.98
C LEU A 29 8.23 -5.55 7.35
N ALA A 30 9.05 -5.91 8.35
CA ALA A 30 8.61 -6.26 9.70
C ALA A 30 7.93 -5.10 10.44
N HIS A 31 8.19 -3.84 10.07
CA HIS A 31 7.48 -2.70 10.66
C HIS A 31 5.96 -2.76 10.40
N LEU A 32 5.52 -3.37 9.29
CA LEU A 32 4.09 -3.51 8.97
C LEU A 32 3.37 -4.40 9.98
N ASP A 33 4.02 -5.43 10.49
CA ASP A 33 3.45 -6.32 11.51
C ASP A 33 3.37 -5.61 12.87
N ALA A 34 4.37 -4.78 13.20
CA ALA A 34 4.32 -3.93 14.39
C ALA A 34 3.18 -2.89 14.28
N LEU A 35 2.98 -2.28 13.11
CA LEU A 35 1.85 -1.38 12.85
C LEU A 35 0.50 -2.08 13.03
N ARG A 36 0.34 -3.30 12.51
CA ARG A 36 -0.89 -4.11 12.67
C ARG A 36 -1.15 -4.48 14.13
N ALA A 37 -0.09 -4.73 14.90
CA ALA A 37 -0.18 -4.99 16.33
C ALA A 37 -0.45 -3.72 17.18
N GLY A 38 -0.48 -2.54 16.56
CA GLY A 38 -0.64 -1.26 17.25
C GLY A 38 0.60 -0.81 18.03
N ASP A 39 1.77 -1.40 17.76
CA ASP A 39 3.03 -1.12 18.45
C ASP A 39 3.86 -0.07 17.69
N ALA A 40 3.57 1.20 17.98
CA ALA A 40 4.22 2.35 17.35
C ALA A 40 5.73 2.40 17.61
N ASP A 41 6.15 2.09 18.84
CA ASP A 41 7.56 2.18 19.26
C ASP A 41 8.40 1.13 18.56
N ARG A 42 7.89 -0.11 18.45
CA ARG A 42 8.55 -1.17 17.69
C ARG A 42 8.59 -0.86 16.19
N ALA A 43 7.51 -0.32 15.63
CA ALA A 43 7.48 0.07 14.22
C ALA A 43 8.52 1.18 13.92
N LEU A 44 8.64 2.19 14.80
CA LEU A 44 9.67 3.22 14.70
C LEU A 44 11.09 2.63 14.79
N ALA A 45 11.34 1.74 15.75
CA ALA A 45 12.65 1.13 15.92
C ALA A 45 13.11 0.35 14.68
N LEU A 46 12.21 -0.43 14.06
CA LEU A 46 12.48 -1.17 12.83
C LEU A 46 12.73 -0.25 11.63
N LEU A 47 11.96 0.84 11.51
CA LEU A 47 12.16 1.86 10.49
C LEU A 47 13.48 2.61 10.68
N ASP A 48 13.84 2.95 11.91
CA ASP A 48 15.12 3.60 12.21
C ASP A 48 16.31 2.69 11.90
N GLU A 49 16.22 1.39 12.22
CA GLU A 49 17.24 0.40 11.84
C GLU A 49 17.43 0.35 10.31
N ALA A 50 16.34 0.22 9.55
CA ALA A 50 16.39 0.24 8.08
C ALA A 50 16.93 1.58 7.54
N ALA A 51 16.54 2.70 8.14
CA ALA A 51 16.99 4.03 7.77
C ALA A 51 18.48 4.29 8.09
N GLU A 52 19.01 3.73 9.18
CA GLU A 52 20.45 3.76 9.50
C GLU A 52 21.27 3.00 8.45
N ALA A 53 20.69 1.94 7.87
CA ALA A 53 21.29 1.21 6.74
C ALA A 53 21.07 1.86 5.36
N GLY A 54 20.44 3.04 5.30
CA GLY A 54 20.26 3.79 4.05
C GLY A 54 19.02 3.38 3.23
N HIS A 55 18.07 2.64 3.80
CA HIS A 55 16.81 2.32 3.12
C HIS A 55 15.99 3.59 2.89
N LEU A 56 15.94 4.05 1.63
CA LEU A 56 15.36 5.35 1.26
C LEU A 56 13.87 5.46 1.62
N GLU A 57 13.12 4.37 1.45
CA GLU A 57 11.70 4.34 1.81
C GLU A 57 11.50 4.42 3.34
N ALA A 58 12.38 3.83 4.14
CA ALA A 58 12.27 3.91 5.60
C ALA A 58 12.53 5.35 6.06
N LEU A 59 13.54 6.02 5.49
CA LEU A 59 13.78 7.46 5.70
C LEU A 59 12.57 8.31 5.29
N HIS A 60 11.91 7.96 4.19
CA HIS A 60 10.72 8.65 3.72
C HIS A 60 9.54 8.50 4.70
N ILE A 61 9.27 7.27 5.16
CA ILE A 61 8.21 6.96 6.13
C ILE A 61 8.48 7.71 7.45
N LEU A 62 9.71 7.67 7.96
CA LEU A 62 10.09 8.40 9.19
C LEU A 62 9.92 9.92 9.05
N ALA A 63 10.33 10.50 7.92
CA ALA A 63 10.15 11.93 7.67
C ALA A 63 8.66 12.32 7.68
N HIS A 64 7.80 11.51 7.05
CA HIS A 64 6.35 11.70 7.11
C HIS A 64 5.78 11.52 8.53
N ALA A 65 6.24 10.49 9.26
CA ALA A 65 5.73 10.18 10.57
C ALA A 65 6.05 11.29 11.57
N HIS A 66 7.30 11.73 11.62
CA HIS A 66 7.73 12.83 12.48
C HIS A 66 7.12 14.18 12.08
N GLY A 67 6.89 14.42 10.79
CA GLY A 67 6.22 15.62 10.30
C GLY A 67 4.73 15.68 10.68
N ARG A 68 4.04 14.53 10.71
CA ARG A 68 2.60 14.43 11.04
C ARG A 68 2.33 14.21 12.52
N GLY A 69 3.31 13.67 13.27
CA GLY A 69 3.15 13.27 14.67
C GLY A 69 2.46 11.91 14.85
N TYR A 70 2.42 11.07 13.81
CA TYR A 70 1.89 9.71 13.89
C TYR A 70 2.46 8.80 12.80
N LEU A 71 2.48 7.50 13.07
CA LEU A 71 2.61 6.45 12.07
C LEU A 71 1.23 6.09 11.51
N GLN A 72 1.13 6.00 10.18
CA GLN A 72 -0.09 5.58 9.51
C GLN A 72 -0.05 4.06 9.35
N THR A 73 -1.01 3.36 9.95
CA THR A 73 -1.18 1.91 9.72
C THR A 73 -1.60 1.67 8.27
N PRO A 74 -1.31 0.48 7.69
CA PRO A 74 -1.99 0.04 6.48
C PRO A 74 -3.50 0.07 6.71
N TYR A 75 -4.28 0.34 5.66
CA TYR A 75 -5.74 0.34 5.77
C TYR A 75 -6.24 -1.00 6.34
N ASP A 76 -6.96 -0.95 7.45
CA ASP A 76 -7.59 -2.11 8.07
C ASP A 76 -9.03 -2.22 7.54
N SER A 77 -9.29 -3.27 6.76
CA SER A 77 -10.61 -3.55 6.17
C SER A 77 -11.68 -3.89 7.21
N VAL A 78 -11.29 -4.37 8.39
CA VAL A 78 -12.20 -4.70 9.48
C VAL A 78 -12.65 -3.42 10.18
N GLN A 79 -11.73 -2.50 10.45
CA GLN A 79 -12.03 -1.22 11.10
C GLN A 79 -12.47 -0.12 10.11
N LYS A 80 -12.45 -0.42 8.80
CA LYS A 80 -12.74 0.51 7.68
C LYS A 80 -12.06 1.86 7.83
N SER A 81 -10.92 1.91 8.49
CA SER A 81 -10.22 3.15 8.81
C SER A 81 -8.73 2.95 8.79
N THR A 82 -8.02 4.01 8.45
CA THR A 82 -6.59 4.06 8.68
C THR A 82 -6.36 4.53 10.10
N SER A 83 -5.81 3.65 10.93
CA SER A 83 -5.46 4.02 12.30
C SER A 83 -4.16 4.81 12.30
N HIS A 84 -4.16 5.91 13.04
CA HIS A 84 -2.98 6.74 13.27
C HIS A 84 -2.41 6.39 14.64
N LEU A 85 -1.23 5.78 14.65
CA LEU A 85 -0.50 5.50 15.88
C LEU A 85 0.28 6.76 16.27
N PRO A 86 -0.14 7.50 17.31
CA PRO A 86 0.50 8.75 17.67
C PRO A 86 1.96 8.51 18.07
N ILE A 87 2.85 9.39 17.64
CA ILE A 87 4.24 9.40 18.07
C ILE A 87 4.56 10.76 18.68
N PHE A 88 5.37 10.77 19.73
CA PHE A 88 5.88 12.03 20.25
C PHE A 88 7.00 12.53 19.33
N SER A 89 6.77 13.67 18.67
CA SER A 89 7.74 14.26 17.75
C SER A 89 7.82 15.76 17.96
N THR A 90 9.01 16.25 18.29
CA THR A 90 9.32 17.67 18.39
C THR A 90 9.52 18.28 17.00
N ARG A 91 9.39 19.61 16.89
CA ARG A 91 9.71 20.34 15.64
C ARG A 91 11.15 20.10 15.17
N TRP A 92 12.09 19.93 16.10
CA TRP A 92 13.48 19.65 15.76
C TRP A 92 13.66 18.24 15.18
N GLU A 93 13.01 17.23 15.76
CA GLU A 93 13.03 15.85 15.24
C GLU A 93 12.42 15.77 13.85
N ALA A 94 11.25 16.39 13.64
CA ALA A 94 10.63 16.49 12.32
C ALA A 94 11.57 17.13 11.29
N GLY A 95 12.18 18.26 11.63
CA GLY A 95 13.14 18.92 10.75
C GLY A 95 14.40 18.08 10.49
N ARG A 96 14.88 17.32 11.48
CA ARG A 96 16.04 16.42 11.33
C ARG A 96 15.72 15.25 10.42
N ALA A 97 14.58 14.59 10.62
CA ALA A 97 14.12 13.48 9.79
C ALA A 97 13.95 13.92 8.32
N LEU A 98 13.31 15.06 8.09
CA LEU A 98 13.16 15.64 6.75
C LEU A 98 14.52 15.91 6.09
N ARG A 99 15.47 16.56 6.78
CA ARG A 99 16.79 16.83 6.20
C ARG A 99 17.60 15.56 5.91
N ARG A 100 17.46 14.51 6.74
CA ARG A 100 18.08 13.20 6.48
C ARG A 100 17.53 12.60 5.19
N PHE A 101 16.21 12.57 5.06
CA PHE A 101 15.53 12.09 3.85
C PHE A 101 15.92 12.90 2.60
N GLU A 102 15.86 14.24 2.65
CA GLU A 102 16.18 15.09 1.49
C GLU A 102 17.66 15.00 1.06
N ARG A 103 18.56 14.71 1.99
CA ARG A 103 19.96 14.41 1.65
C ARG A 103 20.07 13.07 0.93
N ALA A 104 19.53 12.01 1.53
CA ALA A 104 19.57 10.67 0.96
C ALA A 104 18.87 10.58 -0.41
N LEU A 105 17.73 11.26 -0.57
CA LEU A 105 17.01 11.35 -1.83
C LEU A 105 17.88 12.00 -2.92
N ARG A 106 18.49 13.16 -2.64
CA ARG A 106 19.36 13.85 -3.62
C ARG A 106 20.58 13.01 -3.99
N ASP A 107 21.21 12.37 -3.02
CA ASP A 107 22.37 11.51 -3.27
C ASP A 107 21.97 10.28 -4.09
N SER A 108 20.79 9.71 -3.83
CA SER A 108 20.26 8.56 -4.58
C SER A 108 19.85 8.93 -6.01
N VAL A 109 19.26 10.10 -6.23
CA VAL A 109 18.95 10.62 -7.57
C VAL A 109 20.24 10.84 -8.37
N ARG A 110 21.27 11.43 -7.75
CA ARG A 110 22.59 11.60 -8.38
C ARG A 110 23.25 10.27 -8.74
N ALA A 111 23.03 9.24 -7.93
CA ALA A 111 23.47 7.88 -8.20
C ALA A 111 22.61 7.15 -9.26
N GLY A 112 21.57 7.80 -9.82
CA GLY A 112 20.73 7.22 -10.87
C GLY A 112 19.68 6.21 -10.36
N SER A 113 19.38 6.22 -9.06
CA SER A 113 18.38 5.34 -8.45
C SER A 113 16.98 5.55 -9.05
N VAL A 114 16.41 4.49 -9.61
CA VAL A 114 15.04 4.47 -10.15
C VAL A 114 14.02 4.76 -9.04
N GLU A 115 14.21 4.17 -7.86
CA GLU A 115 13.37 4.42 -6.68
C GLU A 115 13.32 5.91 -6.32
N ALA A 116 14.49 6.54 -6.25
CA ALA A 116 14.61 7.94 -5.90
C ALA A 116 13.96 8.85 -6.96
N GLN A 117 14.07 8.49 -8.24
CA GLN A 117 13.42 9.22 -9.35
C GLN A 117 11.90 9.14 -9.28
N PHE A 118 11.32 7.97 -8.96
CA PHE A 118 9.88 7.85 -8.70
C PHE A 118 9.43 8.74 -7.53
N LEU A 119 10.17 8.76 -6.41
CA LEU A 119 9.84 9.61 -5.27
C LEU A 119 9.87 11.11 -5.61
N VAL A 120 10.82 11.54 -6.46
CA VAL A 120 10.87 12.93 -6.94
C VAL A 120 9.68 13.22 -7.86
N ALA A 121 9.37 12.34 -8.80
CA ALA A 121 8.22 12.52 -9.70
C ALA A 121 6.90 12.65 -8.91
N ASP A 122 6.69 11.81 -7.90
CA ASP A 122 5.52 11.85 -7.02
C ASP A 122 5.41 13.15 -6.22
N ARG A 123 6.56 13.70 -5.76
CA ARG A 123 6.63 14.97 -5.04
C ARG A 123 6.29 16.16 -5.95
N LEU A 124 6.80 16.16 -7.19
CA LEU A 124 6.53 17.19 -8.19
C LEU A 124 5.05 17.23 -8.61
N LEU A 125 4.31 16.14 -8.41
CA LEU A 125 2.85 16.09 -8.63
C LEU A 125 2.04 16.52 -7.40
N GLY A 126 2.69 16.87 -6.28
CA GLY A 126 2.03 17.34 -5.05
C GLY A 126 1.25 16.26 -4.28
N THR A 127 1.38 14.99 -4.66
CA THR A 127 0.57 13.89 -4.09
C THR A 127 1.09 13.36 -2.77
N ARG A 128 2.38 13.55 -2.47
CA ARG A 128 3.05 13.06 -1.26
C ARG A 128 3.79 14.18 -0.54
N ARG A 129 3.02 15.07 0.09
CA ARG A 129 3.54 16.19 0.86
C ARG A 129 4.05 15.74 2.22
N ILE A 130 5.35 15.94 2.48
CA ILE A 130 5.91 15.78 3.82
C ILE A 130 5.67 17.08 4.59
N PRO A 131 5.01 17.07 5.76
CA PRO A 131 4.85 18.30 6.53
C PRO A 131 6.19 18.98 6.82
N GLY A 132 6.28 20.27 6.51
CA GLY A 132 7.50 21.06 6.65
C GLY A 132 8.43 21.06 5.43
N ALA A 133 8.18 20.22 4.42
CA ALA A 133 8.84 20.32 3.13
C ALA A 133 8.30 21.53 2.32
N ARG A 134 9.21 22.19 1.60
CA ARG A 134 8.84 23.06 0.48
C ARG A 134 8.59 22.15 -0.71
N ASP A 135 7.34 22.03 -1.12
CA ASP A 135 6.97 21.24 -2.29
C ASP A 135 6.66 22.21 -3.43
N GLU A 136 7.46 22.12 -4.49
CA GLU A 136 7.18 22.78 -5.76
C GLU A 136 6.43 21.77 -6.62
N VAL A 137 5.19 22.12 -6.99
CA VAL A 137 4.41 21.33 -7.93
C VAL A 137 4.84 21.75 -9.34
N ASP A 138 5.41 20.80 -10.07
CA ASP A 138 5.89 20.98 -11.45
C ASP A 138 5.60 19.71 -12.26
N PRO A 139 4.39 19.62 -12.84
CA PRO A 139 3.98 18.46 -13.63
C PRO A 139 4.83 18.21 -14.87
N ASP A 140 5.49 19.24 -15.41
CA ASP A 140 6.33 19.11 -16.61
C ASP A 140 7.65 18.43 -16.27
N SER A 141 8.27 18.81 -15.15
CA SER A 141 9.43 18.07 -14.61
C SER A 141 9.07 16.64 -14.21
N ALA A 142 7.86 16.41 -13.66
CA ALA A 142 7.36 15.06 -13.39
C ALA A 142 7.20 14.24 -14.67
N ARG A 143 6.68 14.84 -15.75
CA ARG A 143 6.55 14.19 -17.07
C ARG A 143 7.91 13.85 -17.68
N ALA A 144 8.91 14.73 -17.56
CA ALA A 144 10.27 14.44 -18.01
C ALA A 144 10.90 13.25 -17.27
N LEU A 145 10.68 13.16 -15.95
CA LEU A 145 11.09 12.01 -15.15
C LEU A 145 10.34 10.75 -15.56
N TYR A 146 9.03 10.82 -15.81
CA TYR A 146 8.23 9.71 -16.30
C TYR A 146 8.82 9.12 -17.59
N HIS A 147 9.13 9.93 -18.60
CA HIS A 147 9.73 9.44 -19.84
C HIS A 147 11.12 8.83 -19.62
N THR A 148 11.90 9.39 -18.69
CA THR A 148 13.21 8.83 -18.32
C THR A 148 13.07 7.45 -17.66
N LEU A 149 12.08 7.29 -16.78
CA LEU A 149 11.77 6.03 -16.10
C LEU A 149 11.23 4.98 -17.08
N ALA A 150 10.32 5.38 -17.98
CA ALA A 150 9.77 4.51 -19.02
C ALA A 150 10.86 4.02 -19.98
N ALA A 151 11.78 4.89 -20.41
CA ALA A 151 12.90 4.51 -21.27
C ALA A 151 13.91 3.56 -20.61
N ARG A 152 13.81 3.33 -19.30
CA ARG A 152 14.66 2.42 -18.52
C ARG A 152 13.92 1.12 -18.15
N ASP A 153 12.74 0.88 -18.71
CA ASP A 153 11.88 -0.26 -18.38
C ASP A 153 11.68 -0.39 -16.86
N ALA A 154 11.44 0.75 -16.20
CA ALA A 154 11.15 0.78 -14.77
C ALA A 154 9.85 0.02 -14.45
N ASP A 155 9.62 -0.26 -13.17
CA ASP A 155 8.45 -1.04 -12.71
C ASP A 155 7.14 -0.58 -13.37
N PRO A 156 6.45 -1.45 -14.13
CA PRO A 156 5.32 -1.05 -14.96
C PRO A 156 4.11 -0.62 -14.12
N LEU A 157 3.87 -1.23 -12.96
CA LEU A 157 2.77 -0.82 -12.09
C LEU A 157 2.98 0.62 -11.57
N ARG A 158 4.20 0.97 -11.18
CA ARG A 158 4.53 2.33 -10.74
C ARG A 158 4.50 3.33 -11.90
N LEU A 159 4.94 2.95 -13.10
CA LEU A 159 4.78 3.77 -14.29
C LEU A 159 3.31 4.03 -14.60
N ALA A 160 2.45 3.02 -14.47
CA ALA A 160 1.00 3.16 -14.63
C ALA A 160 0.45 4.21 -13.64
N PHE A 161 0.76 4.11 -12.35
CA PHE A 161 0.28 5.09 -11.38
C PHE A 161 0.82 6.50 -11.62
N LEU A 162 2.05 6.63 -12.11
CA LEU A 162 2.61 7.93 -12.46
C LEU A 162 1.91 8.54 -13.68
N ALA A 163 1.67 7.74 -14.73
CA ALA A 163 0.91 8.14 -15.91
C ALA A 163 -0.53 8.58 -15.57
N ASN A 164 -1.22 7.81 -14.72
CA ASN A 164 -2.56 8.16 -14.23
C ASN A 164 -2.59 9.53 -13.53
N ARG A 165 -1.59 9.85 -12.70
CA ARG A 165 -1.50 11.16 -12.03
C ARG A 165 -1.12 12.29 -12.97
N LEU A 166 -0.41 11.99 -14.06
CA LEU A 166 -0.11 12.93 -15.14
C LEU A 166 -1.30 13.15 -16.08
N GLY A 167 -2.40 12.40 -15.92
CA GLY A 167 -3.57 12.45 -16.79
C GLY A 167 -3.37 11.76 -18.15
N ASP A 168 -2.38 10.87 -18.25
CA ASP A 168 -2.11 10.08 -19.45
C ASP A 168 -2.81 8.72 -19.33
N ASP A 169 -4.08 8.70 -19.72
CA ASP A 169 -4.95 7.51 -19.63
C ASP A 169 -4.49 6.38 -20.55
N GLU A 170 -3.94 6.71 -21.73
CA GLU A 170 -3.44 5.71 -22.68
C GLU A 170 -2.22 5.00 -22.12
N ALA A 171 -1.23 5.76 -21.65
CA ALA A 171 -0.04 5.19 -21.06
C ALA A 171 -0.32 4.49 -19.72
N TYR A 172 -1.27 5.00 -18.92
CA TYR A 172 -1.73 4.32 -17.72
C TYR A 172 -2.25 2.91 -18.04
N LEU A 173 -3.11 2.77 -19.05
CA LEU A 173 -3.67 1.47 -19.43
C LEU A 173 -2.60 0.54 -20.03
N ALA A 174 -1.68 1.06 -20.84
CA ALA A 174 -0.59 0.28 -21.41
C ALA A 174 0.32 -0.32 -20.32
N HIS A 175 0.85 0.52 -19.43
CA HIS A 175 1.69 0.07 -18.32
C HIS A 175 0.95 -0.87 -17.35
N LEU A 176 -0.36 -0.67 -17.19
CA LEU A 176 -1.20 -1.53 -16.37
C LEU A 176 -1.39 -2.93 -17.00
N ASP A 177 -1.51 -3.00 -18.33
CA ASP A 177 -1.53 -4.27 -19.05
C ASP A 177 -0.19 -4.99 -18.91
N ASP A 178 0.92 -4.30 -19.13
CA ASP A 178 2.27 -4.85 -19.01
C ASP A 178 2.51 -5.45 -17.62
N ALA A 179 2.12 -4.71 -16.56
CA ALA A 179 2.22 -5.21 -15.18
C ALA A 179 1.33 -6.43 -14.92
N ALA A 180 0.11 -6.46 -15.46
CA ALA A 180 -0.82 -7.57 -15.28
C ALA A 180 -0.37 -8.83 -16.06
N GLU A 181 0.26 -8.66 -17.22
CA GLU A 181 0.87 -9.73 -18.01
C GLU A 181 2.14 -10.28 -17.35
N ALA A 182 2.92 -9.42 -16.71
CA ALA A 182 4.04 -9.82 -15.85
C ALA A 182 3.60 -10.55 -14.57
N GLY A 183 2.29 -10.66 -14.32
CA GLY A 183 1.73 -11.41 -13.21
C GLY A 183 1.49 -10.60 -11.94
N ASP A 184 1.63 -9.26 -11.98
CA ASP A 184 1.36 -8.43 -10.82
C ASP A 184 -0.14 -8.53 -10.42
N PRO A 185 -0.44 -8.97 -9.19
CA PRO A 185 -1.81 -9.21 -8.74
C PRO A 185 -2.59 -7.90 -8.55
N ASN A 186 -1.92 -6.80 -8.17
CA ASN A 186 -2.58 -5.50 -8.04
C ASN A 186 -2.95 -4.96 -9.42
N ALA A 187 -2.03 -5.06 -10.38
CA ALA A 187 -2.28 -4.67 -11.78
C ALA A 187 -3.45 -5.45 -12.38
N CYS A 188 -3.55 -6.76 -12.09
CA CYS A 188 -4.67 -7.59 -12.49
C CYS A 188 -6.02 -7.00 -12.00
N VAL A 189 -6.11 -6.60 -10.73
CA VAL A 189 -7.33 -6.02 -10.15
C VAL A 189 -7.65 -4.65 -10.76
N PHE A 190 -6.66 -3.76 -10.83
CA PHE A 190 -6.86 -2.43 -11.42
C PHE A 190 -7.29 -2.52 -12.89
N ARG A 191 -6.70 -3.45 -13.66
CA ARG A 191 -7.09 -3.70 -15.06
C ARG A 191 -8.54 -4.13 -15.17
N TYR A 192 -8.99 -5.05 -14.30
CA TYR A 192 -10.40 -5.44 -14.24
C TYR A 192 -11.29 -4.23 -13.91
N TRP A 193 -10.98 -3.46 -12.87
CA TRP A 193 -11.80 -2.31 -12.48
C TRP A 193 -11.88 -1.20 -13.53
N ARG A 194 -10.85 -1.03 -14.34
CA ARG A 194 -10.86 -0.06 -15.46
C ARG A 194 -11.71 -0.52 -16.64
N ARG A 195 -11.79 -1.84 -16.88
CA ARG A 195 -12.48 -2.43 -18.03
C ARG A 195 -13.88 -2.97 -17.71
N ARG A 196 -14.22 -3.13 -16.43
CA ARG A 196 -15.53 -3.67 -16.05
C ARG A 196 -16.65 -2.76 -16.52
N ASP A 197 -17.73 -3.40 -16.98
CA ASP A 197 -18.99 -2.73 -17.21
C ASP A 197 -19.53 -2.21 -15.86
N ARG A 198 -19.79 -0.90 -15.78
CA ARG A 198 -20.25 -0.25 -14.55
C ARG A 198 -21.63 -0.73 -14.12
N ASP A 199 -22.41 -1.25 -15.07
CA ASP A 199 -23.75 -1.75 -14.82
C ASP A 199 -23.78 -3.24 -14.44
N ALA A 200 -22.63 -3.93 -14.54
CA ALA A 200 -22.52 -5.34 -14.17
C ALA A 200 -22.94 -5.61 -12.72
N ARG A 201 -22.75 -4.65 -11.81
CA ARG A 201 -23.15 -4.75 -10.40
C ARG A 201 -24.67 -4.87 -10.17
N PHE A 202 -25.50 -4.56 -11.16
CA PHE A 202 -26.95 -4.62 -11.07
C PHE A 202 -27.54 -5.96 -11.53
N SER A 203 -26.69 -6.95 -11.81
CA SER A 203 -27.13 -8.30 -12.21
C SER A 203 -26.31 -9.37 -11.53
N ALA A 204 -26.94 -10.49 -11.17
CA ALA A 204 -26.23 -11.63 -10.58
C ALA A 204 -25.13 -12.18 -11.51
N ALA A 205 -25.36 -12.21 -12.82
CA ALA A 205 -24.35 -12.62 -13.80
C ALA A 205 -23.15 -11.66 -13.85
N GLY A 206 -23.37 -10.36 -13.70
CA GLY A 206 -22.28 -9.38 -13.64
C GLY A 206 -21.51 -9.44 -12.33
N VAL A 207 -22.20 -9.64 -11.19
CA VAL A 207 -21.57 -9.87 -9.89
C VAL A 207 -20.75 -11.17 -9.90
N ALA A 208 -21.26 -12.26 -10.50
CA ALA A 208 -20.51 -13.51 -10.63
C ALA A 208 -19.21 -13.32 -11.44
N ARG A 209 -19.26 -12.59 -12.56
CA ARG A 209 -18.05 -12.25 -13.36
C ARG A 209 -17.06 -11.41 -12.56
N GLU A 210 -17.55 -10.48 -11.72
CA GLU A 210 -16.70 -9.68 -10.84
C GLU A 210 -15.96 -10.56 -9.84
N ILE A 211 -16.69 -11.46 -9.17
CA ILE A 211 -16.11 -12.42 -8.25
C ILE A 211 -15.07 -13.28 -8.99
N ASP A 212 -15.44 -13.92 -10.11
CA ASP A 212 -14.53 -14.76 -10.88
C ASP A 212 -13.22 -14.04 -11.26
N ALA A 213 -13.31 -12.79 -11.71
CA ALA A 213 -12.13 -12.00 -12.09
C ALA A 213 -11.24 -11.65 -10.89
N LEU A 214 -11.84 -11.23 -9.78
CA LEU A 214 -11.10 -10.85 -8.57
C LEU A 214 -10.46 -12.06 -7.88
N GLU A 215 -11.15 -13.20 -7.85
CA GLU A 215 -10.61 -14.47 -7.36
C GLU A 215 -9.42 -14.95 -8.21
N ALA A 216 -9.51 -14.81 -9.53
CA ALA A 216 -8.40 -15.12 -10.43
C ALA A 216 -7.19 -14.20 -10.18
N CYS A 217 -7.41 -12.93 -9.82
CA CYS A 217 -6.31 -12.04 -9.42
C CYS A 217 -5.76 -12.38 -8.02
N ARG A 218 -6.62 -12.71 -7.05
CA ARG A 218 -6.22 -13.16 -5.70
C ARG A 218 -5.34 -14.40 -5.76
N ALA A 219 -5.67 -15.36 -6.62
CA ALA A 219 -4.87 -16.57 -6.81
C ALA A 219 -3.43 -16.31 -7.26
N ARG A 220 -3.13 -15.11 -7.81
CA ARG A 220 -1.78 -14.66 -8.18
C ARG A 220 -1.06 -13.94 -7.05
N ALA A 221 -1.77 -13.48 -6.02
CA ALA A 221 -1.18 -12.77 -4.90
C ALA A 221 -0.41 -13.72 -3.98
N LEU A 222 0.61 -13.21 -3.30
CA LEU A 222 1.26 -13.92 -2.20
C LEU A 222 0.24 -14.21 -1.10
N GLU A 223 0.34 -15.36 -0.45
CA GLU A 223 -0.60 -15.79 0.60
C GLU A 223 -0.77 -14.74 1.70
N ALA A 224 0.31 -14.08 2.11
CA ALA A 224 0.29 -12.98 3.09
C ALA A 224 -0.54 -11.75 2.67
N HIS A 225 -0.91 -11.64 1.39
CA HIS A 225 -1.71 -10.56 0.84
C HIS A 225 -3.13 -10.99 0.47
N HIS A 226 -3.48 -12.27 0.57
CA HIS A 226 -4.80 -12.77 0.16
C HIS A 226 -5.96 -12.07 0.87
N ASP A 227 -5.74 -11.64 2.10
CA ASP A 227 -6.75 -10.97 2.92
C ASP A 227 -6.72 -9.43 2.80
N ALA A 228 -5.86 -8.87 1.94
CA ALA A 228 -5.88 -7.44 1.68
C ALA A 228 -7.18 -7.05 0.95
N GLU A 229 -7.73 -5.88 1.29
CA GLU A 229 -9.03 -5.39 0.78
C GLU A 229 -9.19 -5.49 -0.74
N MET A 230 -8.11 -5.24 -1.48
CA MET A 230 -8.10 -5.29 -2.94
C MET A 230 -8.45 -6.69 -3.48
N PHE A 231 -8.15 -7.75 -2.73
CA PHE A 231 -8.38 -9.15 -3.07
C PHE A 231 -9.58 -9.79 -2.35
N THR A 232 -10.16 -9.11 -1.35
CA THR A 232 -11.34 -9.59 -0.60
C THR A 232 -12.65 -8.92 -1.03
N SER A 233 -12.65 -8.15 -2.13
CA SER A 233 -13.88 -7.48 -2.59
C SER A 233 -14.98 -8.48 -3.00
N GLY A 234 -14.63 -9.66 -3.53
CA GLY A 234 -15.60 -10.72 -3.80
C GLY A 234 -16.26 -11.26 -2.53
N GLU A 235 -15.46 -11.53 -1.49
CA GLU A 235 -15.97 -11.92 -0.16
C GLU A 235 -16.89 -10.86 0.43
N ARG A 236 -16.49 -9.59 0.35
CA ARG A 236 -17.27 -8.47 0.90
C ARG A 236 -18.65 -8.39 0.25
N VAL A 237 -18.72 -8.49 -1.07
CA VAL A 237 -20.00 -8.47 -1.79
C VAL A 237 -20.90 -9.64 -1.35
N VAL A 238 -20.35 -10.85 -1.26
CA VAL A 238 -21.12 -12.03 -0.80
C VAL A 238 -21.56 -11.87 0.67
N GLY A 239 -20.67 -11.39 1.54
CA GLY A 239 -20.96 -11.16 2.95
C GLY A 239 -22.02 -10.08 3.19
N ASP A 240 -21.96 -8.97 2.45
CA ASP A 240 -22.95 -7.90 2.52
C ASP A 240 -24.34 -8.40 2.04
N LEU A 241 -24.39 -9.18 0.96
CA LEU A 241 -25.63 -9.81 0.49
C LEU A 241 -26.19 -10.80 1.52
N ALA A 242 -25.34 -11.64 2.13
CA ALA A 242 -25.76 -12.59 3.16
C ALA A 242 -26.28 -11.86 4.42
N ALA A 243 -25.64 -10.76 4.81
CA ALA A 243 -26.11 -9.93 5.92
C ALA A 243 -27.49 -9.33 5.63
N GLN A 244 -27.69 -8.75 4.45
CA GLN A 244 -28.99 -8.18 4.04
C GLN A 244 -30.09 -9.26 3.91
N ALA A 245 -29.75 -10.45 3.39
CA ALA A 245 -30.69 -11.57 3.32
C ALA A 245 -31.16 -12.00 4.72
N ARG A 246 -30.26 -12.03 5.71
CA ARG A 246 -30.63 -12.28 7.13
C ARG A 246 -31.56 -11.23 7.71
N GLU A 247 -31.43 -9.98 7.27
CA GLU A 247 -32.31 -8.88 7.66
C GLU A 247 -33.67 -8.92 6.92
N GLY A 248 -33.91 -9.95 6.09
CA GLY A 248 -35.18 -10.14 5.38
C GLY A 248 -35.25 -9.42 4.03
N ASN A 249 -34.12 -8.95 3.49
CA ASN A 249 -34.11 -8.33 2.17
C ASN A 249 -34.30 -9.40 1.07
N ALA A 250 -35.50 -9.44 0.49
CA ALA A 250 -35.86 -10.40 -0.57
C ALA A 250 -34.98 -10.25 -1.83
N GLU A 251 -34.52 -9.04 -2.16
CA GLU A 251 -33.64 -8.80 -3.32
C GLU A 251 -32.24 -9.39 -3.08
N ALA A 252 -31.72 -9.29 -1.86
CA ALA A 252 -30.45 -9.88 -1.48
C ALA A 252 -30.52 -11.43 -1.52
N THR A 253 -31.60 -12.01 -0.99
CA THR A 253 -31.85 -13.45 -1.08
C THR A 253 -31.93 -13.92 -2.53
N ALA A 254 -32.74 -13.25 -3.36
CA ALA A 254 -32.88 -13.58 -4.78
C ALA A 254 -31.55 -13.44 -5.55
N THR A 255 -30.72 -12.46 -5.18
CA THR A 255 -29.39 -12.28 -5.77
C THR A 255 -28.44 -13.41 -5.37
N LEU A 256 -28.42 -13.83 -4.10
CA LEU A 256 -27.62 -14.97 -3.64
C LEU A 256 -28.03 -16.29 -4.32
N ASP A 257 -29.33 -16.55 -4.46
CA ASP A 257 -29.83 -17.73 -5.16
C ASP A 257 -29.48 -17.70 -6.64
N SER A 258 -29.56 -16.52 -7.27
CA SER A 258 -29.12 -16.32 -8.64
C SER A 258 -27.61 -16.56 -8.77
N LEU A 259 -26.80 -16.10 -7.81
CA LEU A 259 -25.36 -16.36 -7.77
C LEU A 259 -25.07 -17.87 -7.64
N ARG A 260 -25.78 -18.59 -6.77
CA ARG A 260 -25.70 -20.06 -6.68
C ARG A 260 -25.99 -20.70 -8.04
N ALA A 261 -27.04 -20.26 -8.74
CA ALA A 261 -27.38 -20.77 -10.06
C ALA A 261 -26.31 -20.49 -11.14
N THR A 262 -25.46 -19.46 -10.98
CA THR A 262 -24.30 -19.25 -11.87
C THR A 262 -23.13 -20.20 -11.62
N GLY A 263 -23.16 -21.01 -10.55
CA GLY A 263 -22.08 -21.90 -10.12
C GLY A 263 -20.84 -21.16 -9.58
N VAL A 264 -20.96 -19.88 -9.20
CA VAL A 264 -19.82 -19.09 -8.69
C VAL A 264 -19.25 -19.68 -7.40
N PHE A 265 -20.10 -20.23 -6.53
CA PHE A 265 -19.67 -20.85 -5.28
C PHE A 265 -19.03 -22.23 -5.48
N ASP A 266 -19.36 -22.94 -6.56
CA ASP A 266 -18.68 -24.19 -6.93
C ASP A 266 -17.25 -23.91 -7.44
N ARG A 267 -17.08 -22.81 -8.20
CA ARG A 267 -15.77 -22.35 -8.66
C ARG A 267 -14.91 -21.78 -7.53
N HIS A 268 -15.55 -21.12 -6.56
CA HIS A 268 -14.90 -20.45 -5.43
C HIS A 268 -15.44 -20.97 -4.09
N PRO A 269 -15.11 -22.22 -3.70
CA PRO A 269 -15.74 -22.90 -2.55
C PRO A 269 -15.53 -22.16 -1.21
N ARG A 270 -14.47 -21.36 -1.10
CA ARG A 270 -14.21 -20.50 0.06
C ARG A 270 -15.29 -19.43 0.30
N LEU A 271 -16.07 -19.06 -0.72
CA LEU A 271 -17.15 -18.08 -0.63
C LEU A 271 -18.49 -18.72 -0.24
N ALA A 272 -18.66 -20.04 -0.41
CA ALA A 272 -19.91 -20.73 -0.10
C ALA A 272 -20.32 -20.59 1.38
N PRO A 273 -19.42 -20.76 2.39
CA PRO A 273 -19.78 -20.56 3.78
C PRO A 273 -20.29 -19.15 4.09
N LEU A 274 -19.80 -18.12 3.39
CA LEU A 274 -20.26 -16.73 3.57
C LEU A 274 -21.69 -16.56 3.04
N ALA A 275 -22.01 -17.17 1.91
CA ALA A 275 -23.36 -17.15 1.32
C ALA A 275 -24.37 -17.95 2.16
N ASP A 276 -23.91 -18.97 2.88
CA ASP A 276 -24.75 -19.90 3.65
C ASP A 276 -24.87 -19.53 5.13
N ALA A 277 -24.05 -18.61 5.64
CA ALA A 277 -24.07 -18.13 7.03
C ALA A 277 -25.35 -17.38 7.45
N GLY A 278 -26.46 -17.52 6.72
CA GLY A 278 -27.67 -16.72 6.89
C GLY A 278 -28.98 -17.24 6.29
N VAL A 279 -29.08 -18.47 5.79
CA VAL A 279 -30.37 -19.02 5.36
C VAL A 279 -31.01 -19.78 6.53
N PRO A 280 -32.06 -19.28 7.20
CA PRO A 280 -32.88 -20.16 8.02
C PRO A 280 -33.48 -21.22 7.09
N GLY A 281 -33.12 -22.49 7.34
CA GLY A 281 -33.71 -23.63 6.64
C GLY A 281 -35.20 -23.80 6.93
#